data_AF-A0A366I840-F1
#
_entry.id   AF-A0A366I840-F1
#
_cell.length_a   1.000
_cell.length_b   1.000
_cell.length_c   1.000
_cell.angle_alpha   90.00
_cell.angle_beta   90.00
_cell.angle_gamma   90.00
#
_symmetry.space_group_name_H-M   'P 1'
#
loop_
_entity.id
_entity.type
_entity.pdbx_description
1 polymer ?
#
loop_
_entity_poly.entity_id
_entity_poly.type
_entity_poly.pdbx_seq_one_letter_code
_entity_poly.pdbx_strand_id
1 'polypeptide(L)'
;MLFESIKMSWENIISNKLRSILTMLGIVIGVASIIALITIVQGATNSINQQITDLGANKIMVSTMGTTIKQGLTDDEISQISELENISGLSPTISGSSAVVYKKDAMEDVSVQGKNEVYFNVDSSLLKSGRPINRLDIESKNQVAIIGNNIVKELFYGINPIGKELIVNGTTYKIIGTLTPSNEFGLESNNDTVIIPYTTALRSLGVKNVSSFDVYLEDVNLADQTVKDIKGALYQVFNQNEDAYTVFNMGDMIESFQTVMSMMSMLLGGIAAISLVVGGIGIMNMMLVSVTERTTEIGLRKALGATPNSIQIQFIIESIFLSIFGGIIGLLLGALIAYITSTIIGTSFSISTGTIILAVGFSAAVGIIFGYAPARKASKLNPIDALRSL
;
A
#
# COMPACT_ATOMS: atom_id res chain seq x y z
N MET A 1 -16.98 -13.54 42.96
CA MET A 1 -15.60 -13.00 42.82
C MET A 1 -15.36 -12.32 41.48
N LEU A 2 -15.04 -12.99 40.36
CA LEU A 2 -14.73 -12.30 39.08
C LEU A 2 -15.87 -11.39 38.57
N PHE A 3 -17.11 -11.90 38.53
CA PHE A 3 -18.29 -11.12 38.12
C PHE A 3 -18.59 -9.93 39.05
N GLU A 4 -18.37 -10.10 40.36
CA GLU A 4 -18.54 -9.03 41.34
C GLU A 4 -17.43 -7.98 41.22
N SER A 5 -16.19 -8.39 40.94
CA SER A 5 -15.08 -7.47 40.68
C SER A 5 -15.37 -6.61 39.45
N ILE A 6 -15.91 -7.19 38.37
CA ILE A 6 -16.31 -6.45 37.15
C ILE A 6 -17.40 -5.44 37.47
N LYS A 7 -18.45 -5.86 38.20
CA LYS A 7 -19.56 -4.97 38.57
C LYS A 7 -19.10 -3.81 39.45
N MET A 8 -18.28 -4.09 40.46
CA MET A 8 -17.72 -3.05 41.33
C MET A 8 -16.78 -2.10 40.60
N SER A 9 -15.96 -2.59 39.67
CA SER A 9 -15.10 -1.73 38.84
C SER A 9 -15.93 -0.78 37.98
N TRP A 10 -17.03 -1.26 37.39
CA TRP A 10 -17.93 -0.42 36.60
C TRP A 10 -18.60 0.70 37.42
N GLU A 11 -19.12 0.38 38.60
CA GLU A 11 -19.73 1.37 39.51
C GLU A 11 -18.72 2.43 39.99
N ASN A 12 -17.47 2.05 40.25
CA ASN A 12 -16.41 2.98 40.64
C ASN A 12 -15.98 3.93 39.50
N ILE A 13 -15.95 3.44 38.26
CA ILE A 13 -15.62 4.26 37.08
C ILE A 13 -16.68 5.34 36.87
N ILE A 14 -17.95 5.01 37.09
CA ILE A 14 -19.10 5.90 36.93
C ILE A 14 -19.19 6.94 38.06
N SER A 15 -18.78 6.61 39.29
CA SER A 15 -18.82 7.57 40.41
C SER A 15 -17.80 8.71 40.23
N ASN A 16 -16.67 8.46 39.54
CA ASN A 16 -15.60 9.43 39.32
C ASN A 16 -15.36 9.76 37.83
N LYS A 17 -16.41 10.19 37.13
CA LYS A 17 -16.43 10.39 35.66
C LYS A 17 -15.28 11.25 35.12
N LEU A 18 -15.01 12.41 35.72
CA LEU A 18 -13.96 13.34 35.28
C LEU A 18 -12.57 12.70 35.30
N ARG A 19 -12.27 11.98 36.39
CA ARG A 19 -11.00 11.29 36.57
C ARG A 19 -10.88 10.14 35.59
N SER A 20 -11.89 9.28 35.52
CA SER A 20 -11.92 8.16 34.58
C SER A 20 -11.70 8.61 33.13
N ILE A 21 -12.36 9.70 32.71
CA ILE A 21 -12.19 10.29 31.37
C ILE A 21 -10.74 10.78 31.19
N LEU A 22 -10.21 11.60 32.09
CA LEU A 22 -8.84 12.14 31.99
C LEU A 22 -7.78 11.04 31.92
N THR A 23 -7.99 9.93 32.62
CA THR A 23 -7.06 8.79 32.65
C THR A 23 -7.14 7.97 31.38
N MET A 24 -8.36 7.71 30.89
CA MET A 24 -8.56 7.00 29.63
C MET A 24 -8.10 7.83 28.44
N LEU A 25 -8.12 9.16 28.53
CA LEU A 25 -7.78 10.06 27.42
C LEU A 25 -6.36 9.83 26.88
N GLY A 26 -5.37 9.57 27.75
CA GLY A 26 -4.01 9.23 27.33
C GLY A 26 -3.94 7.92 26.54
N ILE A 27 -4.69 6.90 26.97
CA ILE A 27 -4.79 5.61 26.28
C ILE A 27 -5.54 5.76 24.96
N VAL A 28 -6.65 6.49 24.97
CA VAL A 28 -7.49 6.74 23.80
C VAL A 28 -6.66 7.44 22.73
N ILE A 29 -5.92 8.50 23.07
CA ILE A 29 -5.06 9.21 22.12
C ILE A 29 -3.93 8.29 21.63
N GLY A 30 -3.25 7.58 22.52
CA GLY A 30 -2.17 6.67 22.14
C GLY A 30 -2.63 5.57 21.18
N VAL A 31 -3.74 4.89 21.52
CA VAL A 31 -4.33 3.83 20.69
C VAL A 31 -4.94 4.40 19.41
N ALA A 32 -5.64 5.54 19.44
CA ALA A 32 -6.16 6.16 18.23
C ALA A 32 -5.03 6.54 17.26
N SER A 33 -3.93 7.10 17.77
CA SER A 33 -2.81 7.55 16.94
C SER A 33 -2.11 6.37 16.27
N ILE A 34 -1.79 5.30 17.01
CA ILE A 34 -1.17 4.10 16.42
C ILE A 34 -2.09 3.44 15.40
N ILE A 35 -3.38 3.29 15.70
CA ILE A 35 -4.34 2.64 14.79
C ILE A 35 -4.51 3.48 13.52
N ALA A 36 -4.63 4.80 13.64
CA ALA A 36 -4.69 5.68 12.50
C ALA A 36 -3.43 5.56 11.62
N LEU A 37 -2.24 5.68 12.22
CA LEU A 37 -0.97 5.63 11.50
C LEU A 37 -0.74 4.28 10.81
N ILE A 38 -0.92 3.16 11.51
CA ILE A 38 -0.73 1.82 10.93
C ILE A 38 -1.73 1.58 9.80
N THR A 39 -3.01 1.95 9.99
CA THR A 39 -4.04 1.74 8.96
C THR A 39 -3.76 2.58 7.71
N ILE A 40 -3.33 3.83 7.88
CA ILE A 40 -2.96 4.70 6.75
C ILE A 40 -1.75 4.13 6.01
N VAL A 41 -0.70 3.72 6.73
CA VAL A 41 0.51 3.15 6.12
C VAL A 41 0.20 1.83 5.41
N GLN A 42 -0.56 0.92 6.03
CA GLN A 42 -0.98 -0.33 5.38
C GLN A 42 -1.87 -0.07 4.15
N GLY A 43 -2.79 0.90 4.23
CA GLY A 43 -3.60 1.30 3.08
C GLY A 43 -2.76 1.82 1.92
N ALA A 44 -1.76 2.66 2.21
CA ALA A 44 -0.80 3.14 1.23
C ALA A 44 0.06 2.00 0.66
N THR A 45 0.63 1.14 1.52
CA THR A 45 1.39 -0.05 1.11
C THR A 45 0.58 -0.94 0.18
N ASN A 46 -0.68 -1.22 0.52
CA ASN A 46 -1.54 -2.09 -0.29
C ASN A 46 -1.88 -1.44 -1.64
N SER A 47 -2.16 -0.14 -1.66
CA SER A 47 -2.43 0.60 -2.91
C SER A 47 -1.20 0.57 -3.82
N ILE A 48 -0.01 0.78 -3.28
CA ILE A 48 1.25 0.73 -4.04
C ILE A 48 1.55 -0.71 -4.48
N ASN A 49 1.39 -1.69 -3.60
CA ASN A 49 1.60 -3.10 -3.93
C ASN A 49 0.66 -3.56 -5.04
N GLN A 50 -0.61 -3.13 -5.05
CA GLN A 50 -1.53 -3.42 -6.15
C GLN A 50 -1.01 -2.85 -7.46
N GLN A 51 -0.66 -1.56 -7.49
CA GLN A 51 -0.11 -0.91 -8.69
C GLN A 51 1.20 -1.57 -9.17
N ILE A 52 2.05 -2.00 -8.25
CA ILE A 52 3.30 -2.71 -8.57
C ILE A 52 3.02 -4.14 -9.05
N THR A 53 2.03 -4.83 -8.47
CA THR A 53 1.66 -6.18 -8.88
C THR A 53 1.08 -6.17 -10.29
N ASP A 54 0.30 -5.14 -10.64
CA ASP A 54 -0.22 -4.92 -11.99
C ASP A 54 0.92 -4.75 -13.02
N LEU A 55 2.07 -4.21 -12.61
CA LEU A 55 3.26 -4.10 -13.46
C LEU A 55 4.02 -5.43 -13.63
N GLY A 56 3.74 -6.43 -12.80
CA GLY A 56 4.32 -7.77 -12.86
C GLY A 56 5.72 -7.87 -12.23
N ALA A 57 5.88 -8.73 -11.22
CA ALA A 57 7.19 -9.00 -10.60
C ALA A 57 8.18 -9.70 -11.54
N ASN A 58 7.67 -10.35 -12.59
CA ASN A 58 8.45 -11.04 -13.61
C ASN A 58 8.87 -10.13 -14.78
N LYS A 59 8.84 -8.81 -14.60
CA LYS A 59 9.16 -7.82 -15.64
C LYS A 59 10.57 -7.24 -15.43
N ILE A 60 11.38 -7.22 -16.48
CA ILE A 60 12.62 -6.46 -16.57
C ILE A 60 12.42 -5.35 -17.60
N MET A 61 12.60 -4.11 -17.18
CA MET A 61 12.55 -2.96 -18.07
C MET A 61 13.95 -2.64 -18.57
N VAL A 62 14.08 -2.51 -19.90
CA VAL A 62 15.32 -2.11 -20.54
C VAL A 62 15.10 -0.77 -21.24
N SER A 63 16.03 0.14 -21.04
CA SER A 63 16.07 1.42 -21.75
C SER A 63 17.48 1.64 -22.29
N THR A 64 17.58 2.08 -23.53
CA THR A 64 18.85 2.39 -24.19
C THR A 64 18.88 3.88 -24.48
N MET A 65 19.87 4.55 -23.91
CA MET A 65 20.19 5.95 -24.21
C MET A 65 20.98 6.05 -25.53
N GLY A 66 21.62 4.94 -25.91
CA GLY A 66 22.42 4.83 -27.12
C GLY A 66 23.80 5.48 -26.99
N THR A 67 24.49 5.56 -28.11
CA THR A 67 25.79 6.20 -28.29
C THR A 67 25.75 7.15 -29.48
N THR A 68 26.81 7.92 -29.69
CA THR A 68 26.97 8.79 -30.87
C THR A 68 26.79 8.04 -32.20
N ILE A 69 27.09 6.74 -32.21
CA ILE A 69 27.08 5.90 -33.42
C ILE A 69 25.79 5.07 -33.52
N LYS A 70 25.12 4.78 -32.39
CA LYS A 70 23.97 3.89 -32.32
C LYS A 70 22.93 4.35 -31.30
N GLN A 71 21.79 4.86 -31.77
CA GLN A 71 20.76 5.50 -30.93
C GLN A 71 19.67 4.55 -30.39
N GLY A 72 19.81 3.24 -30.55
CA GLY A 72 18.85 2.23 -30.08
C GLY A 72 19.09 0.88 -30.73
N LEU A 73 18.16 -0.06 -30.54
CA LEU A 73 18.23 -1.43 -31.04
C LEU A 73 17.46 -1.61 -32.36
N THR A 74 17.98 -2.47 -33.23
CA THR A 74 17.25 -2.95 -34.42
C THR A 74 16.34 -4.12 -34.05
N ASP A 75 15.40 -4.43 -34.94
CA ASP A 75 14.45 -5.55 -34.76
C ASP A 75 15.17 -6.91 -34.64
N ASP A 76 16.27 -7.09 -35.39
CA ASP A 76 17.11 -8.28 -35.32
C ASP A 76 17.80 -8.44 -33.95
N GLU A 77 18.29 -7.34 -33.37
CA GLU A 77 18.94 -7.35 -32.06
C GLU A 77 17.94 -7.63 -30.93
N ILE A 78 16.73 -7.09 -31.05
CA ILE A 78 15.64 -7.41 -30.12
C ILE A 78 15.27 -8.88 -30.22
N SER A 79 15.22 -9.42 -31.44
CA SER A 79 14.93 -10.85 -31.67
C SER A 79 16.00 -11.74 -31.03
N GLN A 80 17.29 -11.40 -31.17
CA GLN A 80 18.38 -12.12 -30.50
C GLN A 80 18.27 -12.06 -28.97
N ILE A 81 17.91 -10.91 -28.41
CA ILE A 81 17.70 -10.78 -26.95
C ILE A 81 16.50 -11.63 -26.51
N SER A 82 15.45 -11.73 -27.32
CA SER A 82 14.27 -12.55 -27.00
C SER A 82 14.54 -14.06 -26.97
N GLU A 83 15.65 -14.51 -27.57
CA GLU A 83 16.07 -15.91 -27.58
C GLU A 83 16.96 -16.31 -26.38
N LEU A 84 17.31 -15.36 -25.50
CA LEU A 84 18.05 -15.67 -24.27
C LEU A 84 17.23 -16.56 -23.34
N GLU A 85 17.93 -17.32 -22.49
CA GLU A 85 17.30 -18.22 -21.52
C GLU A 85 16.41 -17.45 -20.52
N ASN A 86 15.35 -18.12 -20.04
CA ASN A 86 14.42 -17.60 -19.04
C ASN A 86 13.56 -16.39 -19.48
N ILE A 87 13.43 -16.14 -20.80
CA ILE A 87 12.57 -15.11 -21.36
C ILE A 87 11.31 -15.74 -21.95
N SER A 88 10.15 -15.43 -21.37
CA SER A 88 8.83 -15.87 -21.87
C SER A 88 8.33 -15.00 -23.03
N GLY A 89 8.79 -13.75 -23.09
CA GLY A 89 8.47 -12.83 -24.16
C GLY A 89 9.09 -11.46 -23.98
N LEU A 90 9.12 -10.70 -25.07
CA LEU A 90 9.66 -9.34 -25.12
C LEU A 90 8.66 -8.41 -25.80
N SER A 91 8.39 -7.25 -25.21
CA SER A 91 7.55 -6.19 -25.79
C SER A 91 8.33 -4.89 -25.97
N PRO A 92 8.63 -4.48 -27.22
CA PRO A 92 9.12 -3.13 -27.51
C PRO A 92 8.12 -2.07 -27.04
N THR A 93 8.64 -0.93 -26.59
CA THR A 93 7.85 0.24 -26.20
C THR A 93 8.34 1.46 -26.96
N ILE A 94 7.50 1.97 -27.85
CA ILE A 94 7.73 3.27 -28.52
C ILE A 94 6.72 4.26 -27.97
N SER A 95 7.17 5.33 -27.35
CA SER A 95 6.26 6.33 -26.77
C SER A 95 6.43 7.68 -27.45
N GLY A 96 5.31 8.36 -27.66
CA GLY A 96 5.25 9.74 -28.12
C GLY A 96 3.94 10.39 -27.69
N SER A 97 3.81 11.69 -27.92
CA SER A 97 2.56 12.42 -27.73
C SER A 97 2.09 12.94 -29.09
N SER A 98 0.79 12.85 -29.36
CA SER A 98 0.22 13.38 -30.60
C SER A 98 -1.24 13.75 -30.42
N ALA A 99 -1.74 14.63 -31.30
CA ALA A 99 -3.16 14.87 -31.41
C ALA A 99 -3.87 13.66 -32.05
N VAL A 100 -5.05 13.37 -31.53
CA VAL A 100 -5.94 12.32 -32.01
C VAL A 100 -7.22 12.96 -32.51
N VAL A 101 -7.57 12.70 -33.76
CA VAL A 101 -8.70 13.34 -34.43
C VAL A 101 -9.72 12.31 -34.88
N TYR A 102 -10.98 12.56 -34.54
CA TYR A 102 -12.12 11.83 -35.07
C TYR A 102 -13.13 12.81 -35.64
N LYS A 103 -13.34 12.75 -36.96
CA LYS A 103 -14.21 13.68 -37.70
C LYS A 103 -13.85 15.15 -37.48
N LYS A 104 -14.61 15.86 -36.64
CA LYS A 104 -14.44 17.29 -36.35
C LYS A 104 -13.90 17.54 -34.94
N ASP A 105 -13.85 16.50 -34.12
CA ASP A 105 -13.42 16.56 -32.74
C ASP A 105 -11.98 16.07 -32.64
N ALA A 106 -11.19 16.71 -31.78
CA ALA A 106 -9.78 16.41 -31.59
C ALA A 106 -9.44 16.46 -30.09
N MET A 107 -8.56 15.54 -29.68
CA MET A 107 -7.89 15.58 -28.40
C MET A 107 -6.41 15.85 -28.64
N GLU A 108 -5.85 16.82 -27.93
CA GLU A 108 -4.42 17.11 -27.95
C GLU A 108 -3.70 16.34 -26.83
N ASP A 109 -2.37 16.27 -26.91
CA ASP A 109 -1.50 15.66 -25.89
C ASP A 109 -1.83 14.20 -25.52
N VAL A 110 -2.36 13.42 -26.46
CA VAL A 110 -2.67 12.00 -26.24
C VAL A 110 -1.39 11.16 -26.31
N SER A 111 -1.20 10.28 -25.34
CA SER A 111 -0.07 9.35 -25.31
C SER A 111 -0.24 8.29 -26.40
N VAL A 112 0.70 8.24 -27.35
CA VAL A 112 0.74 7.22 -28.40
C VAL A 112 1.83 6.22 -28.04
N GLN A 113 1.42 4.96 -27.84
CA GLN A 113 2.32 3.87 -27.48
C GLN A 113 2.36 2.81 -28.59
N GLY A 114 3.56 2.39 -28.95
CA GLY A 114 3.85 1.27 -29.82
C GLY A 114 4.12 0.03 -28.99
N LYS A 115 3.28 -1.00 -29.11
CA LYS A 115 3.43 -2.29 -28.41
C LYS A 115 3.27 -3.46 -29.40
N ASN A 116 3.61 -4.67 -28.97
CA ASN A 116 3.39 -5.91 -29.73
C ASN A 116 2.32 -6.80 -29.07
N GLU A 117 2.14 -8.01 -29.59
CA GLU A 117 1.20 -9.00 -29.07
C GLU A 117 1.56 -9.49 -27.66
N VAL A 118 2.85 -9.54 -27.32
CA VAL A 118 3.32 -10.04 -26.02
C VAL A 118 2.77 -9.18 -24.88
N TYR A 119 2.74 -7.86 -25.06
CA TYR A 119 2.18 -6.93 -24.07
C TYR A 119 0.76 -7.31 -23.61
N PHE A 120 -0.10 -7.72 -24.55
CA PHE A 120 -1.49 -8.11 -24.23
C PHE A 120 -1.63 -9.58 -23.82
N ASN A 121 -0.67 -10.44 -24.19
CA ASN A 121 -0.68 -11.84 -23.78
C ASN A 121 -0.29 -11.99 -22.31
N VAL A 122 0.60 -11.13 -21.81
CA VAL A 122 1.01 -11.13 -20.40
C VAL A 122 -0.11 -10.64 -19.49
N ASP A 123 -0.81 -9.58 -19.89
CA ASP A 123 -1.98 -9.09 -19.16
C ASP A 123 -3.21 -8.96 -20.07
N SER A 124 -4.02 -10.02 -20.06
CA SER A 124 -5.28 -10.06 -20.81
C SER A 124 -6.35 -9.11 -20.24
N SER A 125 -6.20 -8.63 -19.00
CA SER A 125 -7.18 -7.74 -18.35
C SER A 125 -7.13 -6.30 -18.88
N LEU A 126 -6.06 -5.95 -19.60
CA LEU A 126 -5.88 -4.65 -20.25
C LEU A 126 -6.98 -4.33 -21.27
N LEU A 127 -7.62 -5.35 -21.86
CA LEU A 127 -8.65 -5.17 -22.88
C LEU A 127 -10.06 -5.26 -22.31
N LYS A 128 -10.84 -4.20 -22.51
CA LYS A 128 -12.26 -4.17 -22.19
C LYS A 128 -13.12 -4.77 -23.30
N SER A 129 -12.78 -4.50 -24.56
CA SER A 129 -13.57 -4.91 -25.71
C SER A 129 -12.72 -4.95 -26.98
N GLY A 130 -13.11 -5.80 -27.94
CA GLY A 130 -12.41 -5.96 -29.22
C GLY A 130 -11.37 -7.09 -29.19
N ARG A 131 -10.26 -6.90 -29.91
CA ARG A 131 -9.15 -7.87 -29.97
C ARG A 131 -7.80 -7.21 -29.69
N PRO A 132 -6.81 -7.95 -29.15
CA PRO A 132 -5.44 -7.46 -29.04
C PRO A 132 -4.79 -7.30 -30.41
N ILE A 133 -3.67 -6.57 -30.42
CA ILE A 133 -2.71 -6.58 -31.51
C ILE A 133 -2.15 -8.01 -31.61
N ASN A 134 -2.11 -8.57 -32.81
CA ASN A 134 -1.52 -9.88 -33.05
C ASN A 134 -0.25 -9.77 -33.89
N ARG A 135 0.50 -10.87 -33.98
CA ARG A 135 1.74 -10.93 -34.76
C ARG A 135 1.57 -10.54 -36.23
N LEU A 136 0.45 -10.90 -36.86
CA LEU A 136 0.16 -10.53 -38.24
C LEU A 136 0.01 -9.01 -38.43
N ASP A 137 -0.56 -8.30 -37.45
CA ASP A 137 -0.66 -6.84 -37.49
C ASP A 137 0.72 -6.18 -37.43
N ILE A 138 1.64 -6.76 -36.65
CA ILE A 138 3.04 -6.31 -36.56
C ILE A 138 3.79 -6.54 -37.87
N GLU A 139 3.76 -7.78 -38.37
CA GLU A 139 4.48 -8.21 -39.58
C GLU A 139 3.97 -7.50 -40.84
N SER A 140 2.64 -7.35 -40.97
CA SER A 140 2.02 -6.65 -42.10
C SER A 140 2.01 -5.13 -41.95
N LYS A 141 2.47 -4.60 -40.80
CA LYS A 141 2.43 -3.18 -40.45
C LYS A 141 1.02 -2.59 -40.60
N ASN A 142 0.03 -3.34 -40.13
CA ASN A 142 -1.38 -2.94 -40.22
C ASN A 142 -1.62 -1.68 -39.40
N GLN A 143 -2.34 -0.71 -39.97
CA GLN A 143 -2.74 0.52 -39.29
C GLN A 143 -3.96 0.27 -38.41
N VAL A 144 -3.74 -0.41 -37.29
CA VAL A 144 -4.76 -0.70 -36.27
C VAL A 144 -4.44 0.01 -34.95
N ALA A 145 -5.48 0.35 -34.19
CA ALA A 145 -5.34 1.05 -32.92
C ALA A 145 -6.25 0.46 -31.83
N ILE A 146 -5.79 0.55 -30.59
CA ILE A 146 -6.54 0.25 -29.38
C ILE A 146 -6.54 1.52 -28.53
N ILE A 147 -7.71 1.95 -28.06
CA ILE A 147 -7.86 3.27 -27.44
C ILE A 147 -8.25 3.20 -25.95
N GLY A 148 -7.75 4.16 -25.19
CA GLY A 148 -8.08 4.38 -23.79
C GLY A 148 -9.50 4.88 -23.57
N ASN A 149 -9.98 4.75 -22.33
CA ASN A 149 -11.37 5.01 -21.98
C ASN A 149 -11.79 6.49 -22.10
N ASN A 150 -10.88 7.45 -21.89
CA ASN A 150 -11.21 8.87 -22.04
C ASN A 150 -11.42 9.24 -23.51
N ILE A 151 -10.59 8.70 -24.41
CA ILE A 151 -10.76 8.85 -25.86
C ILE A 151 -12.12 8.32 -26.31
N VAL A 152 -12.57 7.19 -25.74
CA VAL A 152 -13.91 6.64 -26.02
C VAL A 152 -15.00 7.61 -25.54
N LYS A 153 -14.86 8.17 -24.33
CA LYS A 153 -15.86 9.09 -23.76
C LYS A 153 -15.95 10.40 -24.54
N GLU A 154 -14.82 10.97 -24.95
CA GLU A 154 -14.77 12.29 -25.58
C GLU A 154 -15.07 12.23 -27.07
N LEU A 155 -14.42 11.32 -27.82
CA LEU A 155 -14.54 11.28 -29.28
C LEU A 155 -15.65 10.33 -29.78
N PHE A 156 -16.07 9.37 -28.95
CA PHE A 156 -17.03 8.32 -29.34
C PHE A 156 -18.25 8.25 -28.40
N TYR A 157 -18.65 9.38 -27.80
CA TYR A 157 -19.76 9.42 -26.85
C TYR A 157 -21.04 8.77 -27.43
N GLY A 158 -21.50 7.70 -26.79
CA GLY A 158 -22.71 6.96 -27.18
C GLY A 158 -22.59 6.12 -28.46
N ILE A 159 -21.38 5.94 -29.02
CA ILE A 159 -21.12 5.21 -30.26
C ILE A 159 -20.07 4.13 -29.99
N ASN A 160 -20.22 2.94 -30.59
CA ASN A 160 -19.17 1.92 -30.53
C ASN A 160 -17.95 2.33 -31.38
N PRO A 161 -16.75 2.50 -30.78
CA PRO A 161 -15.56 2.90 -31.52
C PRO A 161 -14.98 1.79 -32.39
N ILE A 162 -15.28 0.52 -32.10
CA ILE A 162 -14.68 -0.62 -32.79
C ILE A 162 -15.07 -0.62 -34.27
N GLY A 163 -14.08 -0.76 -35.14
CA GLY A 163 -14.21 -0.75 -36.59
C GLY A 163 -14.25 0.65 -37.22
N LYS A 164 -14.25 1.72 -36.42
CA LYS A 164 -14.13 3.10 -36.92
C LYS A 164 -12.67 3.47 -37.16
N GLU A 165 -12.48 4.54 -37.91
CA GLU A 165 -11.17 5.10 -38.23
C GLU A 165 -10.88 6.29 -37.33
N LEU A 166 -9.63 6.38 -36.88
CA LEU A 166 -9.10 7.40 -36.00
C LEU A 166 -7.80 7.93 -36.62
N ILE A 167 -7.62 9.25 -36.65
CA ILE A 167 -6.40 9.84 -37.18
C ILE A 167 -5.46 10.12 -36.00
N VAL A 168 -4.25 9.54 -36.06
CA VAL A 168 -3.19 9.70 -35.07
C VAL A 168 -1.95 10.20 -35.80
N ASN A 169 -1.42 11.35 -35.40
CA ASN A 169 -0.29 12.02 -36.07
C ASN A 169 -0.43 12.10 -37.61
N GLY A 170 -1.63 12.41 -38.10
CA GLY A 170 -1.93 12.50 -39.54
C GLY A 170 -2.07 11.17 -40.28
N THR A 171 -1.94 10.03 -39.60
CA THR A 171 -2.12 8.69 -40.17
C THR A 171 -3.45 8.09 -39.71
N THR A 172 -4.20 7.45 -40.62
CA THR A 172 -5.48 6.83 -40.28
C THR A 172 -5.27 5.40 -39.76
N TYR A 173 -5.83 5.11 -38.59
CA TYR A 173 -5.82 3.79 -37.95
C TYR A 173 -7.24 3.28 -37.74
N LYS A 174 -7.45 1.99 -37.96
CA LYS A 174 -8.72 1.32 -37.65
C LYS A 174 -8.73 0.87 -36.19
N ILE A 175 -9.74 1.28 -35.43
CA ILE A 175 -9.90 0.88 -34.04
C ILE A 175 -10.33 -0.59 -33.98
N ILE A 176 -9.56 -1.42 -33.27
CA ILE A 176 -9.82 -2.86 -33.12
C ILE A 176 -10.15 -3.25 -31.67
N GLY A 177 -9.96 -2.35 -30.71
CA GLY A 177 -10.31 -2.59 -29.30
C GLY A 177 -10.25 -1.34 -28.43
N THR A 178 -10.65 -1.51 -27.17
CA THR A 178 -10.62 -0.47 -26.14
C THR A 178 -10.03 -1.01 -24.85
N LEU A 179 -9.26 -0.19 -24.14
CA LEU A 179 -8.62 -0.57 -22.89
C LEU A 179 -9.60 -0.56 -21.71
N THR A 180 -9.32 -1.37 -20.70
CA THR A 180 -9.96 -1.32 -19.39
C THR A 180 -9.57 0.01 -18.71
N PRO A 181 -10.53 0.76 -18.13
CA PRO A 181 -10.22 2.02 -17.47
C PRO A 181 -9.26 1.79 -16.30
N SER A 182 -8.16 2.53 -16.27
CA SER A 182 -7.22 2.55 -15.14
C SER A 182 -7.65 3.60 -14.12
N ASN A 183 -7.25 3.43 -12.86
CA ASN A 183 -7.45 4.46 -11.84
C ASN A 183 -6.68 5.73 -12.24
N GLU A 184 -7.30 6.91 -12.13
CA GLU A 184 -6.70 8.21 -12.50
C GLU A 184 -5.42 8.53 -11.70
N PHE A 185 -5.26 7.93 -10.51
CA PHE A 185 -4.09 8.10 -9.64
C PHE A 185 -3.10 6.93 -9.69
N GLY A 186 -3.20 6.04 -10.69
CA GLY A 186 -2.24 4.96 -10.89
C GLY A 186 -0.92 5.45 -11.49
N LEU A 187 0.18 4.73 -11.20
CA LEU A 187 1.52 4.99 -11.77
C LEU A 187 1.54 4.97 -13.31
N GLU A 188 0.67 4.19 -13.96
CA GLU A 188 0.42 4.22 -15.41
C GLU A 188 -1.07 4.49 -15.68
N SER A 189 -1.40 5.69 -16.15
CA SER A 189 -2.75 6.00 -16.63
C SER A 189 -2.86 5.65 -18.11
N ASN A 190 -3.66 4.64 -18.43
CA ASN A 190 -3.95 4.21 -19.80
C ASN A 190 -5.25 4.85 -20.35
N ASN A 191 -5.78 5.85 -19.65
CA ASN A 191 -7.05 6.49 -20.00
C ASN A 191 -6.93 7.38 -21.25
N ASP A 192 -5.85 8.16 -21.35
CA ASP A 192 -5.53 9.06 -22.45
C ASP A 192 -4.42 8.47 -23.35
N THR A 193 -4.59 7.20 -23.73
CA THR A 193 -3.59 6.45 -24.49
C THR A 193 -4.17 5.82 -25.76
N VAL A 194 -3.42 5.88 -26.86
CA VAL A 194 -3.64 5.07 -28.06
C VAL A 194 -2.49 4.10 -28.21
N ILE A 195 -2.79 2.80 -28.24
CA ILE A 195 -1.82 1.74 -28.50
C ILE A 195 -1.93 1.31 -29.96
N ILE A 196 -0.81 1.33 -30.68
CA ILE A 196 -0.65 0.89 -32.07
C ILE A 196 0.49 -0.14 -32.18
N PRO A 197 0.58 -0.93 -33.27
CA PRO A 197 1.73 -1.80 -33.51
C PRO A 197 3.05 -1.03 -33.44
N TYR A 198 4.04 -1.52 -32.69
CA TYR A 198 5.33 -0.80 -32.54
C TYR A 198 6.02 -0.53 -33.89
N THR A 199 5.88 -1.42 -34.87
CA THR A 199 6.39 -1.24 -36.24
C THR A 199 5.76 -0.04 -36.96
N THR A 200 4.47 0.21 -36.72
CA THR A 200 3.78 1.41 -37.23
C THR A 200 4.11 2.65 -36.41
N ALA A 201 4.31 2.51 -35.09
CA ALA A 201 4.69 3.60 -34.20
C ALA A 201 6.07 4.19 -34.55
N LEU A 202 7.07 3.37 -34.86
CA LEU A 202 8.39 3.81 -35.32
C LEU A 202 8.26 4.78 -36.51
N ARG A 203 7.48 4.40 -37.52
CA ARG A 203 7.22 5.26 -38.68
C ARG A 203 6.40 6.50 -38.33
N SER A 204 5.34 6.33 -37.55
CA SER A 204 4.41 7.41 -37.19
C SER A 204 5.06 8.48 -36.34
N LEU A 205 6.01 8.11 -35.46
CA LEU A 205 6.70 9.01 -34.54
C LEU A 205 8.08 9.44 -35.06
N GLY A 206 8.49 8.99 -36.25
CA GLY A 206 9.79 9.34 -36.84
C GLY A 206 10.99 8.73 -36.12
N VAL A 207 10.78 7.67 -35.35
CA VAL A 207 11.82 6.97 -34.58
C VAL A 207 12.32 5.79 -35.39
N LYS A 208 13.64 5.65 -35.54
CA LYS A 208 14.25 4.58 -36.37
C LYS A 208 14.49 3.28 -35.62
N ASN A 209 14.86 3.37 -34.36
CA ASN A 209 15.31 2.24 -33.55
C ASN A 209 14.50 2.17 -32.26
N VAL A 210 14.39 0.98 -31.67
CA VAL A 210 13.74 0.81 -30.38
C VAL A 210 14.70 1.23 -29.29
N SER A 211 14.27 2.16 -28.43
CA SER A 211 15.05 2.61 -27.28
C SER A 211 14.58 2.07 -25.94
N SER A 212 13.42 1.42 -25.88
CA SER A 212 12.93 0.79 -24.66
C SER A 212 12.11 -0.46 -24.96
N PHE A 213 12.25 -1.47 -24.12
CA PHE A 213 11.48 -2.69 -24.21
C PHE A 213 11.35 -3.35 -22.84
N ASP A 214 10.26 -4.09 -22.69
CA ASP A 214 9.97 -4.88 -21.51
C ASP A 214 10.28 -6.35 -21.81
N VAL A 215 10.99 -7.01 -20.91
CA VAL A 215 11.28 -8.45 -20.95
C VAL A 215 10.49 -9.13 -19.85
N TYR A 216 9.79 -10.20 -20.20
CA TYR A 216 9.00 -10.98 -19.25
C TYR A 216 9.69 -12.32 -18.98
N LEU A 217 9.86 -12.65 -17.71
CA LEU A 217 10.58 -13.83 -17.25
C LEU A 217 9.67 -15.06 -17.20
N GLU A 218 10.24 -16.24 -17.47
CA GLU A 218 9.59 -17.54 -17.20
C GLU A 218 9.66 -17.89 -15.70
N ASP A 219 10.84 -17.75 -15.09
CA ASP A 219 11.10 -17.96 -13.67
C ASP A 219 11.74 -16.71 -13.05
N VAL A 220 11.05 -16.13 -12.07
CA VAL A 220 11.51 -14.94 -11.33
C VAL A 220 12.76 -15.24 -10.49
N ASN A 221 12.98 -16.50 -10.09
CA ASN A 221 14.16 -16.86 -9.30
C ASN A 221 15.47 -16.77 -10.10
N LEU A 222 15.39 -16.77 -11.44
CA LEU A 222 16.52 -16.62 -12.34
C LEU A 222 16.67 -15.18 -12.86
N ALA A 223 15.94 -14.21 -12.29
CA ALA A 223 15.96 -12.82 -12.72
C ALA A 223 17.37 -12.22 -12.72
N ASP A 224 18.15 -12.41 -11.65
CA ASP A 224 19.53 -11.89 -11.55
C ASP A 224 20.45 -12.40 -12.65
N GLN A 225 20.30 -13.67 -13.01
CA GLN A 225 21.08 -14.28 -14.09
C GLN A 225 20.63 -13.71 -15.44
N THR A 226 19.32 -13.63 -15.66
CA THR A 226 18.74 -13.07 -16.89
C THR A 226 19.15 -11.61 -17.09
N VAL A 227 19.17 -10.80 -16.02
CA VAL A 227 19.68 -9.41 -16.06
C VAL A 227 21.13 -9.37 -16.50
N LYS A 228 21.98 -10.28 -16.02
CA LYS A 228 23.39 -10.35 -16.45
C LYS A 228 23.52 -10.72 -17.93
N ASP A 229 22.71 -11.67 -18.39
CA ASP A 229 22.73 -12.12 -19.78
C ASP A 229 22.26 -11.01 -20.74
N ILE A 230 21.18 -10.30 -20.38
CA ILE A 230 20.70 -9.10 -21.10
C ILE A 230 21.79 -8.03 -21.12
N LYS A 231 22.40 -7.72 -19.97
CA LYS A 231 23.50 -6.73 -19.90
C LYS A 231 24.68 -7.17 -20.77
N GLY A 232 25.03 -8.45 -20.80
CA GLY A 232 26.09 -8.99 -21.64
C GLY A 232 25.80 -8.82 -23.14
N ALA A 233 24.56 -9.08 -23.58
CA ALA A 233 24.14 -8.85 -24.95
C ALA A 233 24.18 -7.35 -25.32
N LEU A 234 23.62 -6.48 -24.47
CA LEU A 234 23.63 -5.03 -24.70
C LEU A 234 25.04 -4.44 -24.71
N TYR A 235 25.92 -4.93 -23.85
CA TYR A 235 27.33 -4.53 -23.79
C TYR A 235 28.03 -4.76 -25.14
N GLN A 236 27.76 -5.88 -25.81
CA GLN A 236 28.31 -6.15 -27.13
C GLN A 236 27.70 -5.22 -28.20
N VAL A 237 26.39 -5.03 -28.16
CA VAL A 237 25.65 -4.20 -29.14
C VAL A 237 26.07 -2.73 -29.08
N PHE A 238 26.39 -2.21 -27.89
CA PHE A 238 26.79 -0.81 -27.68
C PHE A 238 28.31 -0.59 -27.58
N ASN A 239 29.12 -1.47 -28.18
CA ASN A 239 30.58 -1.34 -28.23
C ASN A 239 31.23 -1.18 -26.83
N GLN A 240 30.83 -2.02 -25.88
CA GLN A 240 31.40 -2.08 -24.53
C GLN A 240 31.12 -0.82 -23.69
N ASN A 241 30.05 -0.10 -24.00
CA ASN A 241 29.64 1.08 -23.26
C ASN A 241 28.47 0.76 -22.32
N GLU A 242 28.75 0.69 -21.02
CA GLU A 242 27.76 0.42 -19.98
C GLU A 242 26.80 1.60 -19.76
N ASP A 243 27.20 2.83 -20.09
CA ASP A 243 26.36 4.03 -19.96
C ASP A 243 25.32 4.15 -21.08
N ALA A 244 25.38 3.28 -22.09
CA ALA A 244 24.46 3.31 -23.23
C ALA A 244 23.09 2.68 -22.93
N TYR A 245 22.95 1.95 -21.82
CA TYR A 245 21.72 1.26 -21.45
C TYR A 245 21.53 1.14 -19.95
N THR A 246 20.28 1.00 -19.54
CA THR A 246 19.86 0.67 -18.18
C THR A 246 18.95 -0.55 -18.22
N VAL A 247 19.15 -1.44 -17.25
CA VAL A 247 18.35 -2.65 -17.06
C VAL A 247 17.82 -2.61 -15.64
N PHE A 248 16.51 -2.61 -15.50
CA PHE A 248 15.82 -2.45 -14.23
C PHE A 248 14.92 -3.67 -13.98
N ASN A 249 15.24 -4.44 -12.96
CA ASN A 249 14.42 -5.57 -12.53
C ASN A 249 13.28 -5.05 -11.65
N MET A 250 12.03 -5.30 -12.06
CA MET A 250 10.88 -4.87 -11.28
C MET A 250 10.84 -5.61 -9.94
N GLY A 251 11.26 -6.88 -9.88
CA GLY A 251 11.32 -7.67 -8.64
C GLY A 251 12.14 -7.01 -7.52
N ASP A 252 13.34 -6.54 -7.84
CA ASP A 252 14.24 -5.85 -6.89
C ASP A 252 13.62 -4.55 -6.37
N MET A 253 12.87 -3.85 -7.22
CA MET A 253 12.12 -2.66 -6.83
C MET A 253 11.04 -3.02 -5.81
N ILE A 254 10.25 -4.08 -6.06
CA ILE A 254 9.21 -4.55 -5.13
C ILE A 254 9.84 -4.85 -3.76
N GLU A 255 10.93 -5.62 -3.73
CA GLU A 255 11.60 -6.00 -2.49
C GLU A 255 12.15 -4.79 -1.74
N SER A 256 12.75 -3.84 -2.46
CA SER A 256 13.25 -2.59 -1.89
C SER A 256 12.11 -1.76 -1.27
N PHE A 257 10.96 -1.64 -1.96
CA PHE A 257 9.78 -0.96 -1.42
C PHE A 257 9.24 -1.66 -0.17
N GLN A 258 9.11 -2.98 -0.20
CA GLN A 258 8.65 -3.75 0.96
C GLN A 258 9.57 -3.55 2.18
N THR A 259 10.89 -3.50 1.94
CA THR A 259 11.89 -3.24 2.98
C THR A 259 11.71 -1.84 3.59
N VAL A 260 11.54 -0.80 2.76
CA VAL A 260 11.28 0.57 3.23
C VAL A 260 9.97 0.64 4.02
N MET A 261 8.88 0.02 3.54
CA MET A 261 7.59 0.01 4.25
C MET A 261 7.66 -0.75 5.57
N SER A 262 8.44 -1.84 5.63
CA SER A 262 8.71 -2.57 6.87
C SER A 262 9.47 -1.70 7.88
N MET A 263 10.50 -0.98 7.44
CA MET A 263 11.27 -0.06 8.28
C MET A 263 10.40 1.09 8.81
N MET A 264 9.55 1.68 7.96
CA MET A 264 8.58 2.70 8.39
C MET A 264 7.59 2.14 9.42
N SER A 265 7.09 0.93 9.19
CA SER A 265 6.18 0.25 10.14
C SER A 265 6.85 0.02 11.49
N MET A 266 8.11 -0.37 11.50
CA MET A 266 8.88 -0.56 12.74
C MET A 266 9.10 0.75 13.49
N LEU A 267 9.45 1.83 12.77
CA LEU A 267 9.62 3.16 13.34
C LEU A 267 8.32 3.67 13.99
N LEU A 268 7.19 3.53 13.29
CA LEU A 268 5.88 3.90 13.82
C LEU A 268 5.47 3.05 15.03
N GLY A 269 5.77 1.76 14.99
CA GLY A 269 5.62 0.87 16.15
C GLY A 269 6.44 1.36 17.36
N GLY A 270 7.67 1.82 17.13
CA GLY A 270 8.52 2.41 18.17
C GLY A 270 7.94 3.70 18.76
N ILE A 271 7.49 4.63 17.92
CA ILE A 271 6.83 5.87 18.38
C ILE A 271 5.58 5.52 19.20
N ALA A 272 4.78 4.57 18.73
CA ALA A 272 3.59 4.13 19.43
C ALA A 272 3.90 3.47 20.78
N ALA A 273 4.99 2.71 20.87
CA ALA A 273 5.46 2.16 22.14
C ALA A 273 5.86 3.27 23.14
N ILE A 274 6.40 4.41 22.68
CA ILE A 274 6.68 5.56 23.55
C ILE A 274 5.38 6.22 24.02
N SER A 275 4.43 6.48 23.09
CA SER A 275 3.11 7.03 23.43
C SER A 275 2.37 6.15 24.44
N LEU A 276 2.58 4.83 24.34
CA LEU A 276 2.06 3.86 25.29
C LEU A 276 2.58 4.11 26.71
N VAL A 277 3.90 4.22 26.86
CA VAL A 277 4.53 4.41 28.17
C VAL A 277 3.98 5.69 28.82
N VAL A 278 3.82 6.76 28.04
CA VAL A 278 3.22 8.01 28.51
C VAL A 278 1.78 7.80 28.99
N GLY A 279 0.94 7.13 28.19
CA GLY A 279 -0.44 6.80 28.57
C GLY A 279 -0.53 5.89 29.80
N GLY A 280 0.34 4.88 29.87
CA GLY A 280 0.43 3.93 30.98
C GLY A 280 0.87 4.58 32.30
N ILE A 281 1.81 5.51 32.27
CA ILE A 281 2.18 6.32 33.45
C ILE A 281 0.97 7.10 33.97
N GLY A 282 0.11 7.59 33.08
CA GLY A 282 -1.16 8.22 33.46
C GLY A 282 -2.08 7.30 34.27
N ILE A 283 -2.25 6.05 33.83
CA ILE A 283 -3.00 5.03 34.57
C ILE A 283 -2.37 4.77 35.93
N MET A 284 -1.05 4.56 35.96
CA MET A 284 -0.33 4.27 37.19
C MET A 284 -0.52 5.38 38.23
N ASN A 285 -0.36 6.65 37.83
CA ASN A 285 -0.52 7.79 38.72
C ASN A 285 -1.95 7.92 39.24
N MET A 286 -2.94 7.79 38.36
CA MET A 286 -4.34 7.83 38.79
C MET A 286 -4.67 6.72 39.77
N MET A 287 -4.21 5.49 39.49
CA MET A 287 -4.44 4.34 40.36
C MET A 287 -3.73 4.50 41.71
N LEU A 288 -2.53 5.09 41.76
CA LEU A 288 -1.85 5.42 43.01
C LEU A 288 -2.67 6.40 43.86
N VAL A 289 -3.24 7.44 43.24
CA VAL A 289 -4.13 8.40 43.92
C VAL A 289 -5.42 7.72 44.39
N SER A 290 -6.02 6.87 43.57
CA SER A 290 -7.21 6.07 43.94
C SER A 290 -6.95 5.18 45.16
N VAL A 291 -5.78 4.52 45.22
CA VAL A 291 -5.38 3.70 46.38
C VAL A 291 -5.24 4.56 47.64
N THR A 292 -4.72 5.79 47.53
CA THR A 292 -4.60 6.69 48.69
C THR A 292 -5.95 7.20 49.20
N GLU A 293 -6.89 7.49 48.30
CA GLU A 293 -8.24 7.93 48.66
C GLU A 293 -9.08 6.80 49.26
N ARG A 294 -8.88 5.56 48.81
CA ARG A 294 -9.62 4.37 49.26
C ARG A 294 -8.90 3.59 50.36
N THR A 295 -7.94 4.20 51.05
CA THR A 295 -7.13 3.54 52.09
C THR A 295 -7.99 2.91 53.20
N THR A 296 -8.97 3.67 53.71
CA THR A 296 -9.89 3.23 54.78
C THR A 296 -10.78 2.06 54.33
N GLU A 297 -11.32 2.12 53.10
CA GLU A 297 -12.12 1.05 52.49
C GLU A 297 -11.31 -0.25 52.35
N ILE A 298 -10.07 -0.14 51.86
CA ILE A 298 -9.16 -1.28 51.70
C ILE A 298 -8.79 -1.88 53.08
N GLY A 299 -8.54 -1.02 54.07
CA GLY A 299 -8.25 -1.41 55.46
C GLY A 299 -9.41 -2.20 56.08
N LEU A 300 -10.64 -1.71 55.91
CA LEU A 300 -11.84 -2.39 56.38
C LEU A 300 -12.02 -3.78 55.73
N ARG A 301 -11.84 -3.89 54.41
CA ARG A 301 -11.93 -5.18 53.70
C ARG A 301 -10.91 -6.19 54.20
N LYS A 302 -9.67 -5.76 54.46
CA LYS A 302 -8.64 -6.64 55.01
C LYS A 302 -8.92 -7.04 56.46
N ALA A 303 -9.44 -6.12 57.28
CA ALA A 303 -9.86 -6.43 58.65
C ALA A 303 -10.99 -7.47 58.69
N LEU A 304 -11.86 -7.47 57.67
CA LEU A 304 -12.92 -8.46 57.47
C LEU A 304 -12.43 -9.76 56.80
N GLY A 305 -11.12 -9.91 56.55
CA GLY A 305 -10.51 -11.17 56.08
C GLY A 305 -10.17 -11.23 54.59
N ALA A 306 -10.25 -10.13 53.83
CA ALA A 306 -9.81 -10.14 52.44
C ALA A 306 -8.30 -10.39 52.31
N THR A 307 -7.91 -11.37 51.48
CA THR A 307 -6.49 -11.70 51.26
C THR A 307 -5.78 -10.61 50.45
N PRO A 308 -4.46 -10.37 50.66
CA PRO A 308 -3.67 -9.43 49.86
C PRO A 308 -3.80 -9.68 48.34
N ASN A 309 -3.81 -10.94 47.92
CA ASN A 309 -3.97 -11.31 46.52
C ASN A 309 -5.35 -10.94 45.97
N SER A 310 -6.43 -11.07 46.78
CA SER A 310 -7.77 -10.66 46.37
C SER A 310 -7.82 -9.15 46.08
N ILE A 311 -7.19 -8.33 46.93
CA ILE A 311 -7.11 -6.87 46.72
C ILE A 311 -6.27 -6.56 45.49
N GLN A 312 -5.14 -7.24 45.30
CA GLN A 312 -4.27 -7.02 44.15
C GLN A 312 -4.99 -7.35 42.82
N ILE A 313 -5.67 -8.49 42.74
CA ILE A 313 -6.42 -8.91 41.55
C ILE A 313 -7.53 -7.91 41.24
N GLN A 314 -8.24 -7.39 42.25
CA GLN A 314 -9.28 -6.39 42.05
C GLN A 314 -8.75 -5.14 41.34
N PHE A 315 -7.64 -4.57 41.82
CA PHE A 315 -7.05 -3.36 41.23
C PHE A 315 -6.41 -3.62 39.85
N ILE A 316 -5.86 -4.81 39.62
CA ILE A 316 -5.37 -5.21 38.28
C ILE A 316 -6.54 -5.29 37.31
N ILE A 317 -7.65 -5.94 37.69
CA ILE A 317 -8.85 -6.03 36.86
C ILE A 317 -9.40 -4.63 36.56
N GLU A 318 -9.48 -3.74 37.55
CA GLU A 318 -9.93 -2.36 37.34
C GLU A 318 -9.05 -1.61 36.32
N SER A 319 -7.73 -1.79 36.40
CA SER A 319 -6.77 -1.21 35.44
C SER A 319 -6.94 -1.78 34.03
N ILE A 320 -7.13 -3.11 33.92
CA ILE A 320 -7.37 -3.79 32.64
C ILE A 320 -8.67 -3.27 32.03
N PHE A 321 -9.76 -3.18 32.80
CA PHE A 321 -11.03 -2.67 32.29
C PHE A 321 -10.92 -1.24 31.76
N LEU A 322 -10.29 -0.34 32.53
CA LEU A 322 -10.03 1.03 32.08
C LEU A 322 -9.21 1.07 30.79
N SER A 323 -8.17 0.24 30.70
CA SER A 323 -7.29 0.20 29.53
C SER A 323 -7.97 -0.39 28.29
N ILE A 324 -8.72 -1.47 28.41
CA ILE A 324 -9.47 -2.07 27.29
C ILE A 324 -10.57 -1.12 26.82
N PHE A 325 -11.28 -0.46 27.74
CA PHE A 325 -12.34 0.49 27.36
C PHE A 325 -11.75 1.70 26.62
N GLY A 326 -10.65 2.27 27.14
CA GLY A 326 -9.89 3.31 26.44
C GLY A 326 -9.33 2.83 25.11
N GLY A 327 -8.89 1.57 25.03
CA GLY A 327 -8.40 0.93 23.80
C GLY A 327 -9.48 0.76 22.74
N ILE A 328 -10.69 0.33 23.10
CA ILE A 328 -11.82 0.21 22.18
C ILE A 328 -12.22 1.57 21.65
N ILE A 329 -12.34 2.58 22.52
CA ILE A 329 -12.65 3.96 22.10
C ILE A 329 -11.54 4.50 21.20
N GLY A 330 -10.28 4.27 21.56
CA GLY A 330 -9.12 4.65 20.76
C GLY A 330 -9.14 3.97 19.39
N LEU A 331 -9.45 2.67 19.32
CA LEU A 331 -9.57 1.93 18.06
C LEU A 331 -10.68 2.51 17.17
N LEU A 332 -11.85 2.81 17.74
CA LEU A 332 -12.96 3.40 16.98
C LEU A 332 -12.60 4.80 16.46
N LEU A 333 -11.99 5.64 17.30
CA LEU A 333 -11.55 6.97 16.89
C LEU A 333 -10.41 6.92 15.86
N GLY A 334 -9.43 6.05 16.07
CA GLY A 334 -8.31 5.85 15.13
C GLY A 334 -8.79 5.32 13.78
N ALA A 335 -9.72 4.36 13.78
CA ALA A 335 -10.38 3.86 12.58
C ALA A 335 -11.16 4.96 11.86
N LEU A 336 -11.90 5.79 12.59
CA LEU A 336 -12.64 6.91 12.03
C LEU A 336 -11.70 7.94 11.39
N ILE A 337 -10.61 8.30 12.08
CA ILE A 337 -9.58 9.20 11.55
C ILE A 337 -8.97 8.61 10.28
N ALA A 338 -8.55 7.35 10.31
CA ALA A 338 -7.99 6.68 9.14
C ALA A 338 -8.99 6.63 7.97
N TYR A 339 -10.27 6.37 8.24
CA TYR A 339 -11.32 6.38 7.22
C TYR A 339 -11.44 7.76 6.57
N ILE A 340 -11.60 8.82 7.37
CA ILE A 340 -11.70 10.19 6.87
C ILE A 340 -10.46 10.56 6.05
N THR A 341 -9.26 10.30 6.57
CA THR A 341 -8.01 10.57 5.88
C THR A 341 -7.89 9.78 4.57
N SER A 342 -8.25 8.49 4.56
CA SER A 342 -8.19 7.66 3.35
C SER A 342 -9.13 8.17 2.26
N THR A 343 -10.33 8.63 2.62
CA THR A 343 -11.28 9.22 1.66
C THR A 343 -10.79 10.55 1.09
N ILE A 344 -10.09 11.37 1.88
CA ILE A 344 -9.53 12.64 1.42
C ILE A 344 -8.33 12.41 0.48
N ILE A 345 -7.46 11.44 0.81
CA ILE A 345 -6.25 11.14 0.04
C ILE A 345 -6.56 10.26 -1.18
N GLY A 346 -7.72 9.60 -1.22
CA GLY A 346 -8.10 8.67 -2.30
C GLY A 346 -7.37 7.32 -2.21
N THR A 347 -6.96 6.89 -1.01
CA THR A 347 -6.26 5.62 -0.79
C THR A 347 -7.21 4.54 -0.28
N SER A 348 -6.86 3.26 -0.50
CA SER A 348 -7.68 2.15 0.00
C SER A 348 -7.71 2.12 1.53
N PHE A 349 -8.90 2.17 2.13
CA PHE A 349 -9.08 1.94 3.55
C PHE A 349 -9.13 0.44 3.84
N SER A 350 -8.19 -0.06 4.65
CA SER A 350 -8.19 -1.46 5.08
C SER A 350 -7.68 -1.59 6.51
N ILE A 351 -8.57 -1.96 7.44
CA ILE A 351 -8.18 -2.36 8.79
C ILE A 351 -7.86 -3.85 8.79
N SER A 352 -6.60 -4.20 9.02
CA SER A 352 -6.21 -5.60 9.18
C SER A 352 -6.68 -6.16 10.53
N THR A 353 -7.05 -7.45 10.56
CA THR A 353 -7.35 -8.16 11.81
C THR A 353 -6.17 -8.11 12.78
N GLY A 354 -4.94 -8.12 12.24
CA GLY A 354 -3.71 -7.95 13.03
C GLY A 354 -3.69 -6.64 13.80
N THR A 355 -4.10 -5.53 13.17
CA THR A 355 -4.19 -4.21 13.81
C THR A 355 -5.19 -4.19 14.98
N ILE A 356 -6.32 -4.89 14.85
CA ILE A 356 -7.34 -5.01 15.92
C ILE A 356 -6.80 -5.83 17.09
N ILE A 357 -6.22 -7.00 16.80
CA ILE A 357 -5.63 -7.88 17.82
C ILE A 357 -4.52 -7.15 18.55
N LEU A 358 -3.67 -6.42 17.81
CA LEU A 358 -2.61 -5.60 18.37
C LEU A 358 -3.21 -4.54 19.29
N ALA A 359 -4.23 -3.79 18.87
CA ALA A 359 -4.87 -2.77 19.71
C ALA A 359 -5.37 -3.35 21.05
N VAL A 360 -6.15 -4.42 21.01
CA VAL A 360 -6.78 -5.02 22.20
C VAL A 360 -5.73 -5.67 23.10
N GLY A 361 -4.82 -6.46 22.53
CA GLY A 361 -3.74 -7.11 23.27
C GLY A 361 -2.80 -6.09 23.91
N PHE A 362 -2.52 -5.01 23.20
CA PHE A 362 -1.67 -3.92 23.67
C PHE A 362 -2.34 -3.13 24.79
N SER A 363 -3.62 -2.77 24.67
CA SER A 363 -4.36 -2.12 25.75
C SER A 363 -4.39 -2.98 27.02
N ALA A 364 -4.64 -4.29 26.90
CA ALA A 364 -4.62 -5.20 28.04
C ALA A 364 -3.23 -5.27 28.71
N ALA A 365 -2.15 -5.33 27.92
CA ALA A 365 -0.79 -5.35 28.44
C ALA A 365 -0.47 -4.09 29.27
N VAL A 366 -0.90 -2.91 28.82
CA VAL A 366 -0.73 -1.65 29.55
C VAL A 366 -1.44 -1.67 30.90
N GLY A 367 -2.70 -2.09 30.90
CA GLY A 367 -3.49 -2.20 32.13
C GLY A 367 -2.84 -3.11 33.15
N ILE A 368 -2.24 -4.22 32.71
CA ILE A 368 -1.50 -5.15 33.57
C ILE A 368 -0.21 -4.50 34.10
N ILE A 369 0.65 -4.00 33.21
CA ILE A 369 1.99 -3.51 33.57
C ILE A 369 1.90 -2.30 34.51
N PHE A 370 1.10 -1.30 34.14
CA PHE A 370 0.99 -0.05 34.89
C PHE A 370 0.00 -0.13 36.06
N GLY A 371 -0.94 -1.09 36.03
CA GLY A 371 -1.81 -1.40 37.17
C GLY A 371 -1.13 -2.21 38.27
N TYR A 372 -0.06 -2.94 37.95
CA TYR A 372 0.61 -3.85 38.89
C TYR A 372 1.21 -3.14 40.12
N ALA A 373 1.94 -2.05 39.92
CA ALA A 373 2.57 -1.29 41.01
C ALA A 373 1.56 -0.74 42.04
N PRO A 374 0.50 0.00 41.63
CA PRO A 374 -0.52 0.47 42.56
C PRO A 374 -1.31 -0.68 43.21
N ALA A 375 -1.66 -1.72 42.45
CA ALA A 375 -2.32 -2.91 43.01
C ALA A 375 -1.47 -3.58 44.10
N ARG A 376 -0.17 -3.69 43.87
CA ARG A 376 0.77 -4.23 44.86
C ARG A 376 0.87 -3.32 46.09
N LYS A 377 0.86 -1.99 45.91
CA LYS A 377 0.83 -1.03 47.03
C LYS A 377 -0.43 -1.20 47.88
N ALA A 378 -1.61 -1.30 47.27
CA ALA A 378 -2.88 -1.55 47.97
C ALA A 378 -2.88 -2.89 48.74
N SER A 379 -2.38 -3.95 48.10
CA SER A 379 -2.28 -5.28 48.70
C SER A 379 -1.36 -5.35 49.92
N LYS A 380 -0.44 -4.40 50.09
CA LYS A 380 0.52 -4.34 51.22
C LYS A 380 0.11 -3.37 52.34
N LEU A 381 -0.99 -2.63 52.21
CA LEU A 381 -1.48 -1.76 53.28
C LEU A 381 -1.78 -2.54 54.57
N ASN A 382 -1.30 -2.05 55.71
CA ASN A 382 -1.59 -2.63 57.02
C ASN A 382 -2.99 -2.18 57.47
N PRO A 383 -3.91 -3.10 57.85
CA PRO A 383 -5.27 -2.74 58.26
C PRO A 383 -5.31 -1.76 59.43
N ILE A 384 -4.36 -1.87 60.37
CA ILE A 384 -4.29 -1.01 61.55
C ILE A 384 -3.96 0.44 61.15
N ASP A 385 -2.95 0.62 60.30
CA ASP A 385 -2.54 1.95 59.83
C ASP A 385 -3.62 2.59 58.95
N ALA A 386 -4.31 1.79 58.14
CA ALA A 386 -5.37 2.25 57.25
C ALA A 386 -6.65 2.68 57.99
N LEU A 387 -6.91 2.15 59.18
CA LEU A 387 -8.07 2.52 60.02
C LEU A 387 -7.73 3.61 61.04
N ARG A 388 -6.45 3.87 61.29
CA ARG A 388 -6.00 4.95 62.20
C ARG A 388 -6.19 6.35 61.60
N SER A 389 -6.37 6.45 60.28
CA SER A 389 -6.65 7.71 59.57
C SER A 389 -8.14 8.08 59.51
N LEU A 390 -9.00 7.40 60.28
CA LEU A 390 -10.43 7.71 60.43
C LEU A 390 -10.67 8.91 61.34
#